data_AF-A0AAJ6QDP1-F1
#
_entry.id   AF-A0AAJ6QDP1-F1
#
_cell.length_a   1.000
_cell.length_b   1.000
_cell.length_c   1.000
_cell.angle_alpha   90.00
_cell.angle_beta   90.00
_cell.angle_gamma   90.00
#
_symmetry.space_group_name_H-M   'P 1'
#
loop_
_entity.id
_entity.type
_entity.pdbx_description
1 polymer ?
#
loop_
_entity_poly.entity_id
_entity_poly.type
_entity_poly.pdbx_seq_one_letter_code
_entity_poly.pdbx_strand_id
1 'polypeptide(L)'
;MAAESSTSRFTAEMLVTLEMFKDSQWEEPVPVSLFWNGIDYSIARNFLGNFTQAELAQLPIDQESTADQHSKLILLLRLLQEKLDQEEAATSPPGSLYTSNYQQWYRLWQGIYALQDELNLPEAEQTVRMLVDKTPYKSNPVPSHMLAEHLVKVGKYEEAEWTERPICAWMDARPHLGPSSPQALNARRLIAQAVWGQGPSRRSEAEALIAEIHWIVEEMGEGQFAVYQAEERRLNREMMATLR
;
A
#
# COMPACT_ATOMS: atom_id res chain seq x y z
N MET A 1 -2.59 27.32 14.31
CA MET A 1 -3.11 26.00 14.72
C MET A 1 -2.62 25.01 13.69
N ALA A 2 -1.60 24.22 14.04
CA ALA A 2 -0.97 23.28 13.11
C ALA A 2 -1.83 22.00 13.03
N ALA A 3 -2.13 21.57 11.81
CA ALA A 3 -2.73 20.28 11.55
C ALA A 3 -1.68 19.19 11.84
N GLU A 4 -1.99 18.29 12.76
CA GLU A 4 -1.15 17.12 13.03
C GLU A 4 -1.25 16.17 11.84
N SER A 5 -0.08 15.85 11.27
CA SER A 5 0.11 14.90 10.18
C SER A 5 -0.39 13.51 10.58
N SER A 6 -1.15 12.90 9.68
CA SER A 6 -1.67 11.53 9.73
C SER A 6 -0.53 10.52 9.55
N THR A 7 0.31 10.35 10.57
CA THR A 7 1.23 9.22 10.68
C THR A 7 0.54 8.08 11.41
N SER A 8 0.44 6.91 10.76
CA SER A 8 0.16 5.63 11.43
C SER A 8 1.18 5.43 12.54
N ARG A 9 0.79 5.79 13.78
CA ARG A 9 1.61 5.58 14.98
C ARG A 9 1.23 4.23 15.54
N PHE A 10 2.11 3.25 15.38
CA PHE A 10 1.99 1.97 16.08
C PHE A 10 1.89 2.23 17.58
N THR A 11 0.76 1.87 18.20
CA THR A 11 0.54 2.04 19.64
C THR A 11 1.34 0.97 20.41
N ALA A 12 1.58 1.20 21.70
CA ALA A 12 2.21 0.21 22.57
C ALA A 12 1.47 -1.14 22.59
N GLU A 13 0.15 -1.15 22.34
CA GLU A 13 -0.65 -2.37 22.21
C GLU A 13 -0.38 -3.13 20.89
N MET A 14 -0.06 -2.42 19.80
CA MET A 14 0.39 -3.07 18.55
C MET A 14 1.77 -3.70 18.72
N LEU A 15 2.67 -3.09 19.50
CA LEU A 15 3.98 -3.67 19.81
C LEU A 15 3.86 -4.96 20.64
N VAL A 16 2.92 -5.02 21.59
CA VAL A 16 2.62 -6.25 22.35
C VAL A 16 2.00 -7.33 21.45
N THR A 17 1.17 -6.93 20.48
CA THR A 17 0.61 -7.85 19.48
C THR A 17 1.70 -8.41 18.56
N LEU A 18 2.66 -7.57 18.13
CA LEU A 18 3.86 -7.97 17.37
C LEU A 18 4.75 -8.97 18.13
N GLU A 19 4.86 -8.85 19.46
CA GLU A 19 5.60 -9.86 20.26
C GLU A 19 4.95 -11.25 20.23
N MET A 20 3.63 -11.34 20.03
CA MET A 20 2.92 -12.61 19.88
C MET A 20 3.14 -13.25 18.50
N PHE A 21 3.67 -12.51 17.52
CA PHE A 21 3.96 -12.97 16.16
C PHE A 21 5.46 -13.26 15.92
N LYS A 22 6.27 -13.42 16.98
CA LYS A 22 7.72 -13.74 16.91
C LYS A 22 8.11 -14.98 16.07
N ASP A 23 7.16 -15.77 15.60
CA ASP A 23 7.36 -16.92 14.69
C ASP A 23 6.83 -16.71 13.26
N SER A 24 6.71 -15.46 12.83
CA SER A 24 6.31 -15.11 11.47
C SER A 24 7.53 -14.84 10.60
N GLN A 25 7.99 -15.86 9.86
CA GLN A 25 9.06 -15.76 8.83
C GLN A 25 8.74 -14.77 7.66
N TRP A 26 7.70 -13.94 7.79
CA TRP A 26 7.13 -13.09 6.74
C TRP A 26 7.31 -11.59 6.99
N GLU A 27 7.89 -11.16 8.11
CA GLU A 27 8.16 -9.75 8.41
C GLU A 27 9.67 -9.48 8.39
N GLU A 28 10.14 -8.76 7.37
CA GLU A 28 11.43 -8.08 7.48
C GLU A 28 11.24 -6.89 8.44
N PRO A 29 11.93 -6.86 9.60
CA PRO A 29 11.75 -5.80 10.56
C PRO A 29 12.28 -4.47 9.99
N VAL A 30 11.44 -3.44 10.00
CA VAL A 30 11.88 -2.07 9.71
C VAL A 30 12.85 -1.64 10.81
N PRO A 31 14.07 -1.14 10.49
CA PRO A 31 15.02 -0.78 11.51
C PRO A 31 14.47 0.32 12.42
N VAL A 32 14.64 0.16 13.73
CA VAL A 32 14.23 1.17 14.71
C VAL A 32 15.32 2.24 14.79
N SER A 33 15.12 3.36 14.10
CA SER A 33 16.05 4.50 14.07
C SER A 33 15.35 5.84 13.83
N LEU A 34 16.07 6.95 14.03
CA LEU A 34 15.54 8.29 13.74
C LEU A 34 15.24 8.46 12.25
N PHE A 35 16.00 7.79 11.37
CA PHE A 35 15.75 7.82 9.94
C PHE A 35 14.37 7.23 9.59
N TRP A 36 14.09 6.00 10.03
CA TRP A 36 12.85 5.29 9.68
C TRP A 36 11.62 5.81 10.44
N ASN A 37 11.82 6.56 11.52
CA ASN A 37 10.72 7.15 12.27
C ASN A 37 9.86 8.06 11.39
N GLY A 38 8.55 7.80 11.37
CA GLY A 38 7.56 8.54 10.59
C GLY A 38 7.36 8.06 9.15
N ILE A 39 8.17 7.11 8.66
CA ILE A 39 7.92 6.46 7.37
C ILE A 39 6.90 5.34 7.59
N ASP A 40 5.86 5.29 6.73
CA ASP A 40 4.87 4.22 6.80
C ASP A 40 5.52 2.83 6.65
N TYR A 41 5.05 1.86 7.43
CA TYR A 41 5.62 0.52 7.45
C TYR A 41 5.59 -0.14 6.06
N SER A 42 4.51 0.03 5.30
CA SER A 42 4.39 -0.56 3.96
C SER A 42 5.41 0.02 2.99
N ILE A 43 5.65 1.34 3.06
CA ILE A 43 6.66 2.03 2.26
C ILE A 43 8.06 1.52 2.63
N ALA A 44 8.38 1.49 3.93
CA ALA A 44 9.68 1.03 4.41
C ALA A 44 9.93 -0.43 4.02
N ARG A 45 8.95 -1.32 4.19
CA ARG A 45 9.04 -2.73 3.80
C ARG A 45 9.25 -2.90 2.30
N ASN A 46 8.49 -2.17 1.47
CA ASN A 46 8.64 -2.22 0.02
C ASN A 46 10.03 -1.75 -0.42
N PHE A 47 10.64 -0.80 0.28
CA PHE A 47 12.03 -0.41 0.05
C PHE A 47 13.00 -1.52 0.46
N LEU A 48 12.93 -1.98 1.72
CA LEU A 48 13.91 -2.91 2.31
C LEU A 48 13.96 -4.24 1.56
N GLY A 49 12.81 -4.77 1.13
CA GLY A 49 12.71 -6.05 0.43
C GLY A 49 13.35 -6.08 -0.97
N ASN A 50 13.91 -4.96 -1.44
CA ASN A 50 14.68 -4.86 -2.68
C ASN A 50 16.20 -4.99 -2.48
N PHE A 51 16.67 -5.07 -1.23
CA PHE A 51 18.10 -5.13 -0.90
C PHE A 51 18.41 -6.33 0.00
N THR A 52 19.56 -6.95 -0.22
CA THR A 52 20.14 -7.89 0.74
C THR A 52 20.68 -7.16 1.97
N GLN A 53 20.87 -7.88 3.08
CA GLN A 53 21.48 -7.30 4.29
C GLN A 53 22.86 -6.69 4.04
N ALA A 54 23.65 -7.29 3.15
CA ALA A 54 24.98 -6.78 2.78
C ALA A 54 24.88 -5.46 1.98
N GLU A 55 23.89 -5.33 1.09
CA GLU A 55 23.64 -4.09 0.35
C GLU A 55 23.09 -3.00 1.28
N LEU A 56 22.13 -3.33 2.15
CA LEU A 56 21.55 -2.40 3.12
C LEU A 56 22.64 -1.76 4.00
N ALA A 57 23.62 -2.54 4.46
CA ALA A 57 24.73 -2.04 5.26
C ALA A 57 25.66 -1.06 4.52
N GLN A 58 25.60 -1.01 3.19
CA GLN A 58 26.41 -0.13 2.34
C GLN A 58 25.65 1.09 1.83
N LEU A 59 24.32 1.12 2.00
CA LEU A 59 23.51 2.25 1.57
C LEU A 59 23.87 3.52 2.36
N PRO A 60 23.84 4.70 1.73
CA PRO A 60 24.16 5.97 2.38
C PRO A 60 22.98 6.48 3.24
N ILE A 61 22.47 5.63 4.15
CA ILE A 61 21.38 5.93 5.07
C ILE A 61 21.97 6.19 6.46
N ASP A 62 22.01 7.46 6.85
CA ASP A 62 22.35 7.86 8.21
C ASP A 62 21.17 7.55 9.15
N GLN A 63 21.34 6.54 10.00
CA GLN A 63 20.31 6.07 10.94
C GLN A 63 19.91 7.14 11.96
N GLU A 64 20.79 8.11 12.24
CA GLU A 64 20.56 9.21 13.17
C GLU A 64 20.03 10.48 12.47
N SER A 65 19.75 10.40 11.16
CA SER A 65 19.29 11.54 10.39
C SER A 65 17.97 12.08 10.91
N THR A 66 17.99 13.39 11.16
CA THR A 66 16.82 14.19 11.55
C THR A 66 16.17 14.91 10.38
N ALA A 67 16.52 14.53 9.14
CA ALA A 67 15.91 15.07 7.93
C ALA A 67 14.38 14.92 7.97
N ASP A 68 13.67 15.84 7.33
CA ASP A 68 12.23 15.76 7.21
C ASP A 68 11.80 14.54 6.36
N GLN A 69 10.53 14.14 6.49
CA GLN A 69 9.99 12.96 5.83
C GLN A 69 10.12 13.03 4.30
N HIS A 70 9.90 14.20 3.70
CA HIS A 70 9.98 14.36 2.25
C HIS A 70 11.43 14.11 1.75
N SER A 71 12.42 14.69 2.42
CA SER A 71 13.84 14.45 2.12
C SER A 71 14.23 12.98 2.26
N LYS A 72 13.73 12.29 3.29
CA LYS A 72 13.98 10.85 3.49
C LYS A 72 13.38 10.00 2.36
N LEU A 73 12.13 10.26 1.98
CA LEU A 73 11.45 9.54 0.90
C LEU A 73 12.13 9.77 -0.46
N ILE A 74 12.60 10.99 -0.74
CA ILE A 74 13.40 11.29 -1.95
C ILE A 74 14.68 10.46 -1.99
N LEU A 75 15.40 10.34 -0.87
CA LEU A 75 16.60 9.50 -0.79
C LEU A 75 16.26 8.03 -1.11
N LEU A 76 15.21 7.48 -0.49
CA LEU A 76 14.79 6.11 -0.75
C LEU A 76 14.40 5.90 -2.23
N LEU A 77 13.70 6.85 -2.83
CA LEU A 77 13.29 6.76 -4.23
C LEU A 77 14.52 6.72 -5.15
N ARG A 78 15.49 7.59 -4.91
CA ARG A 78 16.75 7.62 -5.66
C ARG A 78 17.50 6.29 -5.55
N LEU A 79 17.60 5.72 -4.35
CA LEU A 79 18.30 4.45 -4.13
C LEU A 79 17.63 3.27 -4.84
N LEU A 80 16.28 3.23 -4.93
CA LEU A 80 15.59 2.20 -5.71
C LEU A 80 15.77 2.40 -7.23
N GLN A 81 15.81 3.64 -7.71
CA GLN A 81 16.08 3.94 -9.11
C GLN A 81 17.50 3.53 -9.50
N GLU A 82 18.49 3.87 -8.67
CA GLU A 82 19.89 3.44 -8.85
C GLU A 82 19.99 1.90 -8.86
N LYS A 83 19.27 1.21 -7.98
CA LYS A 83 19.22 -0.26 -7.95
C LYS A 83 18.59 -0.82 -9.23
N LEU A 84 17.48 -0.26 -9.69
CA LEU A 84 16.86 -0.66 -10.95
C LEU A 84 17.81 -0.50 -12.14
N ASP A 85 18.50 0.63 -12.24
CA ASP A 85 19.47 0.89 -13.31
C ASP A 85 20.61 -0.14 -13.31
N GLN A 86 21.12 -0.49 -12.12
CA GLN A 86 22.16 -1.52 -11.96
C GLN A 86 21.68 -2.90 -12.41
N GLU A 87 20.47 -3.29 -12.01
CA GLU A 87 19.89 -4.59 -12.37
C GLU A 87 19.57 -4.68 -13.86
N GLU A 88 19.04 -3.61 -14.47
CA GLU A 88 18.81 -3.54 -15.92
C GLU A 88 20.14 -3.60 -16.69
N ALA A 89 21.17 -2.86 -16.25
CA ALA A 89 22.50 -2.89 -16.87
C ALA A 89 23.20 -4.25 -16.78
N ALA A 90 22.86 -5.06 -15.77
CA ALA A 90 23.36 -6.42 -15.62
C ALA A 90 22.70 -7.42 -16.60
N THR A 91 21.64 -7.01 -17.32
CA THR A 91 20.99 -7.87 -18.31
C THR A 91 21.64 -7.76 -19.69
N SER A 92 21.72 -8.87 -20.41
CA SER A 92 22.26 -8.90 -21.79
C SER A 92 21.18 -8.52 -22.80
N PRO A 93 21.40 -7.53 -23.68
CA PRO A 93 20.49 -7.23 -24.78
C PRO A 93 20.26 -8.46 -25.69
N PRO A 94 19.03 -8.67 -26.22
CA PRO A 94 17.84 -7.81 -26.14
C PRO A 94 16.98 -8.02 -24.88
N GLY A 95 17.49 -8.74 -23.88
CA GLY A 95 16.79 -8.95 -22.61
C GLY A 95 16.64 -7.65 -21.80
N SER A 96 15.66 -7.66 -20.90
CA SER A 96 15.46 -6.66 -19.83
C SER A 96 15.20 -7.39 -18.52
N LEU A 97 15.31 -6.70 -17.39
CA LEU A 97 15.02 -7.27 -16.07
C LEU A 97 13.60 -7.83 -16.02
N TYR A 98 12.65 -7.18 -16.69
CA TYR A 98 11.28 -7.67 -16.85
C TYR A 98 11.22 -9.11 -17.41
N THR A 99 12.04 -9.40 -18.43
CA THR A 99 12.05 -10.71 -19.10
C THR A 99 12.93 -11.74 -18.39
N SER A 100 14.04 -11.32 -17.77
CA SER A 100 15.01 -12.22 -17.14
C SER A 100 14.65 -12.54 -15.68
N ASN A 101 14.07 -11.57 -14.97
CA ASN A 101 13.66 -11.70 -13.57
C ASN A 101 12.45 -10.79 -13.25
N TYR A 102 11.27 -11.19 -13.74
CA TYR A 102 10.01 -10.47 -13.50
C TYR A 102 9.75 -10.16 -12.01
N GLN A 103 10.06 -11.08 -11.10
CA GLN A 103 9.79 -10.89 -9.67
C GLN A 103 10.61 -9.75 -9.07
N GLN A 104 11.89 -9.64 -9.45
CA GLN A 104 12.74 -8.54 -9.01
C GLN A 104 12.34 -7.22 -9.67
N TRP A 105 12.07 -7.25 -10.98
CA TRP A 105 11.55 -6.11 -11.72
C TRP A 105 10.27 -5.55 -11.08
N TYR A 106 9.32 -6.43 -10.76
CA TYR A 106 8.05 -6.08 -10.14
C TYR A 106 8.25 -5.46 -8.74
N ARG A 107 9.08 -6.07 -7.88
CA ARG A 107 9.35 -5.55 -6.53
C ARG A 107 10.01 -4.17 -6.55
N LEU A 108 10.94 -3.94 -7.47
CA LEU A 108 11.59 -2.64 -7.63
C LEU A 108 10.59 -1.57 -8.05
N TRP A 109 9.82 -1.84 -9.11
CA TRP A 109 8.83 -0.90 -9.59
C TRP A 109 7.68 -0.68 -8.61
N GLN A 110 7.28 -1.68 -7.83
CA GLN A 110 6.31 -1.52 -6.74
C GLN A 110 6.85 -0.57 -5.65
N GLY A 111 8.11 -0.73 -5.23
CA GLY A 111 8.74 0.18 -4.27
C GLY A 111 8.90 1.61 -4.80
N ILE A 112 9.29 1.75 -6.07
CA ILE A 112 9.38 3.03 -6.77
C ILE A 112 8.00 3.70 -6.82
N TYR A 113 6.96 2.97 -7.23
CA TYR A 113 5.60 3.49 -7.25
C TYR A 113 5.14 3.96 -5.86
N ALA A 114 5.32 3.14 -4.81
CA ALA A 114 4.89 3.50 -3.46
C ALA A 114 5.50 4.83 -2.99
N LEU A 115 6.78 5.06 -3.29
CA LEU A 115 7.45 6.32 -2.98
C LEU A 115 6.99 7.48 -3.87
N GLN A 116 6.80 7.24 -5.17
CA GLN A 116 6.29 8.25 -6.09
C GLN A 116 4.89 8.72 -5.71
N ASP A 117 4.01 7.79 -5.34
CA ASP A 117 2.66 8.09 -4.91
C ASP A 117 2.66 8.88 -3.60
N GLU A 118 3.40 8.42 -2.57
CA GLU A 118 3.51 9.14 -1.29
C GLU A 118 4.04 10.57 -1.46
N LEU A 119 5.01 10.76 -2.37
CA LEU A 119 5.58 12.05 -2.72
C LEU A 119 4.67 12.91 -3.62
N ASN A 120 3.53 12.38 -4.09
CA ASN A 120 2.62 13.00 -5.04
C ASN A 120 3.32 13.41 -6.36
N LEU A 121 4.23 12.56 -6.85
CA LEU A 121 4.95 12.80 -8.10
C LEU A 121 4.08 12.48 -9.31
N PRO A 122 4.17 13.26 -10.40
CA PRO A 122 3.33 13.07 -11.59
C PRO A 122 3.57 11.72 -12.30
N GLU A 123 4.74 11.12 -12.12
CA GLU A 123 5.09 9.82 -12.71
C GLU A 123 4.34 8.64 -12.07
N ALA A 124 3.79 8.80 -10.85
CA ALA A 124 3.17 7.71 -10.08
C ALA A 124 2.09 6.98 -10.89
N GLU A 125 1.21 7.73 -11.57
CA GLU A 125 0.14 7.15 -12.39
C GLU A 125 0.71 6.31 -13.55
N GLN A 126 1.71 6.84 -14.24
CA GLN A 126 2.34 6.14 -15.36
C GLN A 126 3.00 4.84 -14.88
N THR A 127 3.67 4.87 -13.74
CA THR A 127 4.32 3.70 -13.15
C THR A 127 3.30 2.61 -12.79
N VAL A 128 2.21 2.95 -12.10
CA VAL A 128 1.23 1.94 -11.68
C VAL A 128 0.44 1.37 -12.87
N ARG A 129 0.14 2.18 -13.89
CA ARG A 129 -0.46 1.69 -15.14
C ARG A 129 0.47 0.73 -15.88
N MET A 130 1.77 1.02 -15.91
CA MET A 130 2.78 0.13 -16.47
C MET A 130 2.83 -1.20 -15.69
N LEU A 131 2.75 -1.17 -14.35
CA LEU A 131 2.66 -2.38 -13.54
C LEU A 131 1.41 -3.21 -13.87
N VAL A 132 0.25 -2.56 -14.03
CA VAL A 132 -1.00 -3.23 -14.44
C VAL A 132 -0.85 -3.91 -15.80
N ASP A 133 -0.32 -3.20 -16.81
CA ASP A 133 -0.14 -3.71 -18.17
C ASP A 133 0.85 -4.88 -18.23
N LYS A 134 1.95 -4.79 -17.47
CA LYS A 134 3.02 -5.80 -17.45
C LYS A 134 2.77 -6.93 -16.46
N THR A 135 1.70 -6.91 -15.69
CA THR A 135 1.35 -8.02 -14.80
C THR A 135 0.86 -9.21 -15.63
N PRO A 136 1.51 -10.39 -15.52
CA PRO A 136 1.06 -11.59 -16.21
C PRO A 136 -0.42 -11.88 -15.87
N TYR A 137 -1.24 -11.87 -16.92
CA TYR A 137 -2.70 -11.79 -16.89
C TYR A 137 -3.37 -12.57 -15.74
N LYS A 138 -4.21 -11.87 -14.94
CA LYS A 138 -5.13 -12.40 -13.91
C LYS A 138 -4.52 -13.20 -12.75
N SER A 139 -3.20 -13.12 -12.53
CA SER A 139 -2.54 -13.82 -11.42
C SER A 139 -2.42 -12.99 -10.14
N ASN A 140 -2.27 -11.66 -10.26
CA ASN A 140 -1.99 -10.77 -9.14
C ASN A 140 -2.91 -9.52 -9.20
N PRO A 141 -3.82 -9.32 -8.23
CA PRO A 141 -4.67 -8.14 -8.19
C PRO A 141 -3.98 -6.88 -7.67
N VAL A 142 -2.78 -7.00 -7.07
CA VAL A 142 -2.12 -5.90 -6.35
C VAL A 142 -1.91 -4.65 -7.22
N PRO A 143 -1.43 -4.72 -8.48
CA PRO A 143 -1.27 -3.52 -9.31
C PRO A 143 -2.55 -2.80 -9.64
N SER A 144 -3.63 -3.54 -9.87
CA SER A 144 -4.93 -2.93 -10.13
C SER A 144 -5.51 -2.30 -8.85
N HIS A 145 -5.27 -2.90 -7.69
CA HIS A 145 -5.66 -2.32 -6.39
C HIS A 145 -4.90 -1.02 -6.11
N MET A 146 -3.58 -1.04 -6.32
CA MET A 146 -2.73 0.16 -6.22
C MET A 146 -3.18 1.25 -7.19
N LEU A 147 -3.56 0.89 -8.43
CA LEU A 147 -4.09 1.84 -9.40
C LEU A 147 -5.41 2.45 -8.89
N ALA A 148 -6.34 1.65 -8.36
CA ALA A 148 -7.59 2.18 -7.83
C ALA A 148 -7.37 3.15 -6.65
N GLU A 149 -6.46 2.84 -5.74
CA GLU A 149 -6.06 3.71 -4.64
C GLU A 149 -5.52 5.06 -5.15
N HIS A 150 -4.59 5.02 -6.11
CA HIS A 150 -4.08 6.23 -6.76
C HIS A 150 -5.19 7.03 -7.43
N LEU A 151 -6.09 6.37 -8.16
CA LEU A 151 -7.19 7.02 -8.87
C LEU A 151 -8.17 7.71 -7.92
N VAL A 152 -8.47 7.12 -6.74
CA VAL A 152 -9.25 7.79 -5.69
C VAL A 152 -8.53 9.05 -5.22
N LYS A 153 -7.23 8.95 -4.93
CA LYS A 153 -6.40 10.06 -4.45
C LYS A 153 -6.36 11.24 -5.42
N VAL A 154 -6.29 10.99 -6.73
CA VAL A 154 -6.27 12.04 -7.76
C VAL A 154 -7.66 12.43 -8.30
N GLY A 155 -8.73 11.90 -7.71
CA GLY A 155 -10.11 12.28 -8.05
C GLY A 155 -10.69 11.64 -9.33
N LYS A 156 -10.05 10.59 -9.86
CA LYS A 156 -10.51 9.81 -11.02
C LYS A 156 -11.48 8.70 -10.58
N TYR A 157 -12.58 9.11 -9.97
CA TYR A 157 -13.45 8.22 -9.20
C TYR A 157 -14.18 7.15 -10.02
N GLU A 158 -14.64 7.44 -11.23
CA GLU A 158 -15.31 6.45 -12.08
C GLU A 158 -14.36 5.31 -12.48
N GLU A 159 -13.13 5.66 -12.87
CA GLU A 159 -12.10 4.67 -13.22
C GLU A 159 -11.65 3.87 -11.99
N ALA A 160 -11.54 4.52 -10.82
CA ALA A 160 -11.20 3.85 -9.57
C ALA A 160 -12.22 2.75 -9.21
N GLU A 161 -13.51 3.08 -9.25
CA GLU A 161 -14.58 2.13 -8.97
C GLU A 161 -14.56 0.95 -9.96
N TRP A 162 -14.46 1.26 -11.25
CA TRP A 162 -14.42 0.23 -12.30
C TRP A 162 -13.24 -0.74 -12.12
N THR A 163 -12.10 -0.20 -11.69
CA THR A 163 -10.88 -0.96 -11.43
C THR A 163 -11.01 -1.85 -10.18
N GLU A 164 -11.62 -1.34 -9.12
CA GLU A 164 -11.62 -2.00 -7.81
C GLU A 164 -12.72 -3.06 -7.64
N ARG A 165 -13.89 -2.89 -8.26
CA ARG A 165 -15.02 -3.83 -8.10
C ARG A 165 -14.68 -5.29 -8.41
N PRO A 166 -13.97 -5.61 -9.52
CA PRO A 166 -13.55 -6.99 -9.80
C PRO A 166 -12.56 -7.55 -8.76
N ILE A 167 -11.75 -6.67 -8.15
CA ILE A 167 -10.75 -7.05 -7.14
C ILE A 167 -11.46 -7.40 -5.83
N CYS A 168 -12.39 -6.56 -5.39
CA CYS A 168 -13.22 -6.84 -4.22
C CYS A 168 -13.96 -8.17 -4.37
N ALA A 169 -14.61 -8.39 -5.51
CA ALA A 169 -15.31 -9.65 -5.79
C ALA A 169 -14.36 -10.87 -5.80
N TRP A 170 -13.13 -10.70 -6.31
CA TRP A 170 -12.11 -11.73 -6.26
C TRP A 170 -11.68 -12.05 -4.83
N MET A 171 -11.47 -11.03 -3.98
CA MET A 171 -11.07 -11.21 -2.58
C MET A 171 -12.18 -11.91 -1.77
N ASP A 172 -13.43 -11.50 -1.96
CA ASP A 172 -14.60 -12.10 -1.33
C ASP A 172 -14.73 -13.58 -1.64
N ALA A 173 -14.41 -13.99 -2.87
CA ALA A 173 -14.49 -15.38 -3.31
C ALA A 173 -13.32 -16.26 -2.81
N ARG A 174 -12.29 -15.71 -2.17
CA ARG A 174 -11.15 -16.50 -1.67
C ARG A 174 -11.44 -17.06 -0.28
N PRO A 175 -11.34 -18.38 -0.06
CA PRO A 175 -11.60 -18.98 1.26
C PRO A 175 -10.73 -18.46 2.40
N HIS A 176 -9.51 -18.02 2.11
CA HIS A 176 -8.55 -17.50 3.10
C HIS A 176 -8.58 -15.97 3.24
N LEU A 177 -9.36 -15.27 2.41
CA LEU A 177 -9.60 -13.83 2.55
C LEU A 177 -11.06 -13.65 2.97
N GLY A 178 -11.99 -13.77 2.03
CA GLY A 178 -13.40 -13.53 2.29
C GLY A 178 -13.70 -12.05 2.59
N PRO A 179 -14.97 -11.72 2.76
CA PRO A 179 -15.43 -10.32 2.89
C PRO A 179 -14.95 -9.63 4.17
N SER A 180 -14.62 -10.39 5.22
CA SER A 180 -14.11 -9.85 6.49
C SER A 180 -12.59 -9.71 6.54
N SER A 181 -11.86 -10.06 5.48
CA SER A 181 -10.41 -9.81 5.46
C SER A 181 -10.10 -8.31 5.41
N PRO A 182 -9.02 -7.85 6.06
CA PRO A 182 -8.53 -6.47 5.95
C PRO A 182 -8.38 -6.00 4.49
N GLN A 183 -7.93 -6.89 3.61
CA GLN A 183 -7.78 -6.61 2.18
C GLN A 183 -9.12 -6.33 1.50
N ALA A 184 -10.13 -7.19 1.74
CA ALA A 184 -11.46 -7.01 1.16
C ALA A 184 -12.19 -5.79 1.73
N LEU A 185 -11.94 -5.43 2.99
CA LEU A 185 -12.44 -4.20 3.58
C LEU A 185 -11.78 -2.96 2.99
N ASN A 186 -10.47 -3.00 2.72
CA ASN A 186 -9.79 -1.90 2.04
C ASN A 186 -10.35 -1.67 0.63
N ALA A 187 -10.55 -2.75 -0.12
CA ALA A 187 -11.19 -2.70 -1.44
C ALA A 187 -12.58 -2.04 -1.38
N ARG A 188 -13.41 -2.41 -0.39
CA ARG A 188 -14.72 -1.78 -0.18
C ARG A 188 -14.63 -0.30 0.16
N ARG A 189 -13.67 0.10 1.01
CA ARG A 189 -13.45 1.53 1.33
C ARG A 189 -13.11 2.34 0.07
N LEU A 190 -12.22 1.83 -0.78
CA LEU A 190 -11.88 2.48 -2.06
C LEU A 190 -13.12 2.61 -2.96
N ILE A 191 -13.95 1.57 -3.07
CA ILE A 191 -15.21 1.64 -3.82
C ILE A 191 -16.15 2.68 -3.22
N ALA A 192 -16.31 2.71 -1.89
CA ALA A 192 -17.17 3.69 -1.21
C ALA A 192 -16.69 5.14 -1.45
N GLN A 193 -15.39 5.40 -1.35
CA GLN A 193 -14.79 6.70 -1.64
C GLN A 193 -14.98 7.10 -3.11
N ALA A 194 -14.77 6.17 -4.04
CA ALA A 194 -14.98 6.38 -5.46
C ALA A 194 -16.45 6.72 -5.77
N VAL A 195 -17.40 5.93 -5.27
CA VAL A 195 -18.84 6.19 -5.46
C VAL A 195 -19.25 7.52 -4.82
N TRP A 196 -18.71 7.86 -3.65
CA TRP A 196 -18.94 9.14 -2.99
C TRP A 196 -18.45 10.34 -3.80
N GLY A 197 -17.25 10.21 -4.39
CA GLY A 197 -16.58 11.25 -5.17
C GLY A 197 -17.25 11.56 -6.51
N GLN A 198 -18.05 10.64 -7.05
CA GLN A 198 -18.85 10.86 -8.27
C GLN A 198 -20.04 11.82 -8.07
N GLY A 199 -20.34 12.19 -6.82
CA GLY A 199 -21.23 13.29 -6.49
C GLY A 199 -22.62 12.86 -5.98
N PRO A 200 -23.53 13.84 -5.78
CA PRO A 200 -24.77 13.64 -5.03
C PRO A 200 -25.71 12.57 -5.59
N SER A 201 -25.70 12.35 -6.91
CA SER A 201 -26.54 11.34 -7.57
C SER A 201 -26.21 9.91 -7.14
N ARG A 202 -25.01 9.65 -6.61
CA ARG A 202 -24.57 8.33 -6.14
C ARG A 202 -24.37 8.25 -4.63
N ARG A 203 -24.71 9.31 -3.88
CA ARG A 203 -24.48 9.40 -2.44
C ARG A 203 -25.16 8.26 -1.66
N SER A 204 -26.39 7.90 -2.02
CA SER A 204 -27.12 6.81 -1.35
C SER A 204 -26.44 5.45 -1.50
N GLU A 205 -25.78 5.20 -2.63
CA GLU A 205 -25.02 3.97 -2.86
C GLU A 205 -23.74 3.95 -2.01
N ALA A 206 -23.03 5.08 -1.94
CA ALA A 206 -21.86 5.20 -1.08
C ALA A 206 -22.21 5.00 0.41
N GLU A 207 -23.32 5.58 0.88
CA GLU A 207 -23.82 5.40 2.24
C GLU A 207 -24.18 3.94 2.54
N ALA A 208 -24.76 3.21 1.57
CA ALA A 208 -25.04 1.79 1.71
C ALA A 208 -23.75 0.96 1.83
N LEU A 209 -22.73 1.26 1.03
CA LEU A 209 -21.41 0.61 1.13
C LEU A 209 -20.73 0.89 2.48
N ILE A 210 -20.82 2.13 2.97
CA ILE A 210 -20.29 2.50 4.29
C ILE A 210 -21.00 1.73 5.41
N ALA A 211 -22.32 1.58 5.32
CA ALA A 211 -23.08 0.80 6.29
C ALA A 211 -22.71 -0.70 6.25
N GLU A 212 -22.50 -1.26 5.05
CA GLU A 212 -22.00 -2.63 4.87
C GLU A 212 -20.62 -2.81 5.53
N ILE A 213 -19.67 -1.91 5.24
CA ILE A 213 -18.32 -1.93 5.82
C ILE A 213 -18.39 -1.89 7.35
N HIS A 214 -19.24 -1.01 7.91
CA HIS A 214 -19.42 -0.92 9.36
C HIS A 214 -19.93 -2.25 9.93
N TRP A 215 -20.97 -2.83 9.32
CA TRP A 215 -21.53 -4.11 9.75
C TRP A 215 -20.50 -5.24 9.72
N ILE A 216 -19.73 -5.38 8.62
CA ILE A 216 -18.68 -6.40 8.51
C ILE A 216 -17.63 -6.25 9.61
N VAL A 217 -17.21 -5.02 9.92
CA VAL A 217 -16.21 -4.77 10.97
C VAL A 217 -16.76 -5.09 12.36
N GLU A 218 -18.02 -4.81 12.64
CA GLU A 218 -18.62 -5.18 13.93
C GLU A 218 -18.73 -6.71 14.11
N GLU A 219 -19.09 -7.44 13.05
CA GLU A 219 -19.15 -8.93 13.07
C GLU A 219 -17.77 -9.60 13.03
N MET A 220 -16.71 -8.88 12.63
CA MET A 220 -15.35 -9.42 12.52
C MET A 220 -14.82 -10.02 13.84
N GLY A 221 -15.29 -9.52 14.99
CA GLY A 221 -14.82 -9.91 16.32
C GLY A 221 -15.01 -11.39 16.66
N GLU A 222 -15.89 -12.09 15.94
CA GLU A 222 -16.15 -13.53 16.13
C GLU A 222 -15.41 -14.42 15.10
N GLY A 223 -14.66 -13.82 14.17
CA GLY A 223 -14.02 -14.51 13.05
C GLY A 223 -12.50 -14.60 13.12
N GLN A 224 -11.89 -15.20 12.08
CA GLN A 224 -10.44 -15.39 11.97
C GLN A 224 -9.63 -14.07 11.91
N PHE A 225 -10.29 -12.95 11.64
CA PHE A 225 -9.68 -11.61 11.56
C PHE A 225 -9.96 -10.73 12.78
N ALA A 226 -10.53 -11.28 13.86
CA ALA A 226 -10.93 -10.52 15.06
C ALA A 226 -9.82 -9.59 15.60
N VAL A 227 -8.56 -9.99 15.51
CA VAL A 227 -7.39 -9.18 15.93
C VAL A 227 -7.29 -7.84 15.21
N TYR A 228 -7.80 -7.73 13.98
CA TYR A 228 -7.74 -6.51 13.17
C TYR A 228 -8.94 -5.58 13.42
N GLN A 229 -9.95 -5.99 14.18
CA GLN A 229 -11.20 -5.24 14.32
C GLN A 229 -10.99 -3.80 14.80
N ALA A 230 -10.14 -3.59 15.82
CA ALA A 230 -9.88 -2.26 16.35
C ALA A 230 -9.26 -1.33 15.31
N GLU A 231 -8.36 -1.87 14.50
CA GLU A 231 -7.68 -1.16 13.42
C GLU A 231 -8.64 -0.85 12.27
N GLU A 232 -9.46 -1.81 11.85
CA GLU A 232 -10.48 -1.59 10.81
C GLU A 232 -11.50 -0.53 11.24
N ARG A 233 -11.88 -0.49 12.54
CA ARG A 233 -12.70 0.62 13.09
C ARG A 233 -11.99 1.97 12.97
N ARG A 234 -10.67 2.03 13.19
CA ARG A 234 -9.87 3.27 13.05
C ARG A 234 -9.86 3.73 11.58
N LEU A 235 -9.52 2.84 10.65
CA LEU A 235 -9.49 3.13 9.22
C LEU A 235 -10.85 3.60 8.68
N ASN A 236 -11.96 3.00 9.15
CA ASN A 236 -13.30 3.45 8.78
C ASN A 236 -13.59 4.88 9.25
N ARG A 237 -13.16 5.27 10.46
CA ARG A 237 -13.31 6.66 10.95
C ARG A 237 -12.49 7.65 10.12
N GLU A 238 -11.29 7.25 9.73
CA GLU A 238 -10.41 8.07 8.89
C GLU A 238 -10.99 8.27 7.50
N MET A 239 -11.45 7.20 6.85
CA MET A 239 -12.20 7.29 5.60
C MET A 239 -13.35 8.29 5.73
N MET A 240 -14.21 8.13 6.74
CA MET A 240 -15.35 9.03 6.94
C MET A 240 -14.96 10.50 7.17
N ALA A 241 -13.78 10.78 7.72
CA ALA A 241 -13.29 12.15 7.86
C ALA A 241 -12.92 12.77 6.50
N THR A 242 -12.49 11.97 5.52
CA THR A 242 -12.16 12.41 4.15
C THR A 242 -13.38 12.65 3.27
N LEU A 243 -14.54 12.09 3.63
CA LEU A 243 -15.77 12.18 2.84
C LEU A 243 -16.61 13.44 3.10
N ARG A 244 -16.13 14.38 3.93
CA ARG A 244 -16.92 15.55 4.35
C ARG A 244 -17.05 16.64 3.29
#